data_AF-A0A358DIK2-F1
#
_entry.id   AF-A0A358DIK2-F1
#
_cell.length_a   1.000
_cell.length_b   1.000
_cell.length_c   1.000
_cell.angle_alpha   90.00
_cell.angle_beta   90.00
_cell.angle_gamma   90.00
#
_symmetry.space_group_name_H-M   'P 1'
#
loop_
_entity.id
_entity.type
_entity.pdbx_description
1 polymer ?
#
loop_
_entity_poly.entity_id
_entity_poly.type
_entity_poly.pdbx_seq_one_letter_code
_entity_poly.pdbx_strand_id
1 'polypeptide(L)'
;MKNSSRLKKFLPDLIVIISFILISFIYFVPAVMDGRVITQGDSLAAVGQGQEQRDFMKRHDGERTRWNLSMFGGMPSYQMSPTYNSSKPQDLAKKAYSLFLPNYVYLVFIMLLGFYILMRAFRASPLVSALGAIVWAFSSYFFILIAAGHIWKFITLAYIPPTIAGLVYVYQKKYLPGALLIMIFVAFQISANHVQMSYYFFFLMFFMVAAFLVQAVREKKLAGFLKSTVVVVIAGMIGV
;
A
#
# COMPACT_ATOMS: atom_id res chain seq x y z
N MET A 1 -28.47 -20.90 13.66
CA MET A 1 -27.53 -21.82 12.95
C MET A 1 -26.89 -21.26 11.65
N LYS A 2 -27.16 -20.02 11.20
CA LYS A 2 -26.55 -19.43 9.97
C LYS A 2 -25.10 -18.93 10.11
N ASN A 3 -24.63 -18.66 11.34
CA ASN A 3 -23.28 -18.11 11.58
C ASN A 3 -22.15 -19.14 11.40
N SER A 4 -22.41 -20.42 11.66
CA SER A 4 -21.41 -21.49 11.54
C SER A 4 -20.92 -21.68 10.09
N SER A 5 -21.80 -21.52 9.08
CA SER A 5 -21.42 -21.69 7.67
C SER A 5 -20.63 -20.51 7.09
N ARG A 6 -20.85 -19.28 7.60
CA ARG A 6 -20.02 -18.11 7.22
C ARG A 6 -18.65 -18.18 7.87
N LEU A 7 -18.56 -18.55 9.15
CA LEU A 7 -17.28 -18.72 9.85
C LEU A 7 -16.38 -19.75 9.15
N LYS A 8 -16.93 -20.89 8.73
CA LYS A 8 -16.18 -21.90 7.96
C LYS A 8 -15.64 -21.39 6.61
N LYS A 9 -16.26 -20.38 6.01
CA LYS A 9 -15.81 -19.77 4.75
C LYS A 9 -14.69 -18.75 4.92
N PHE A 10 -14.67 -18.03 6.05
CA PHE A 10 -13.62 -17.05 6.36
C PHE A 10 -12.42 -17.64 7.10
N LEU A 11 -12.59 -18.83 7.70
CA LEU A 11 -11.54 -19.51 8.44
C LEU A 11 -10.25 -19.72 7.63
N PRO A 12 -10.28 -20.13 6.34
CA PRO A 12 -9.06 -20.27 5.55
C PRO A 12 -8.33 -18.94 5.32
N ASP A 13 -9.08 -17.85 5.07
CA ASP A 13 -8.48 -16.52 4.90
C ASP A 13 -7.83 -16.04 6.22
N LEU A 14 -8.48 -16.29 7.36
CA LEU A 14 -7.93 -15.95 8.68
C LEU A 14 -6.64 -16.74 8.99
N ILE A 15 -6.61 -18.04 8.70
CA ILE A 15 -5.41 -18.87 8.87
C ILE A 15 -4.26 -18.29 8.04
N VAL A 16 -4.51 -17.91 6.79
CA VAL A 16 -3.47 -17.31 5.93
C VAL A 16 -2.96 -16.00 6.51
N ILE A 17 -3.84 -15.12 7.00
CA ILE A 17 -3.42 -13.85 7.63
C ILE A 17 -2.51 -14.12 8.85
N ILE A 18 -2.88 -15.08 9.70
CA ILE A 18 -2.05 -15.48 10.85
C ILE A 18 -0.70 -16.05 10.37
N SER A 19 -0.70 -16.89 9.34
CA SER A 19 0.54 -17.40 8.75
C SER A 19 1.43 -16.30 8.20
N PHE A 20 0.89 -15.25 7.58
CA PHE A 20 1.68 -14.11 7.11
C PHE A 20 2.32 -13.32 8.24
N ILE A 21 1.63 -13.17 9.38
CA ILE A 21 2.21 -12.57 10.58
C ILE A 21 3.41 -13.41 11.02
N LEU A 22 3.23 -14.73 11.16
CA LEU A 22 4.29 -15.65 11.56
C LEU A 22 5.50 -15.62 10.60
N ILE A 23 5.27 -15.70 9.29
CA ILE A 23 6.32 -15.65 8.28
C ILE A 23 7.12 -14.33 8.39
N SER A 24 6.43 -13.21 8.57
CA SER A 24 7.07 -11.90 8.68
C SER A 24 7.93 -11.78 9.93
N PHE A 25 7.47 -12.34 11.06
CA PHE A 25 8.27 -12.41 12.29
C PHE A 25 9.47 -13.33 12.13
N ILE A 26 9.26 -14.54 11.59
CA ILE A 26 10.33 -15.55 11.39
C ILE A 26 11.49 -14.96 10.59
N TYR A 27 11.20 -14.22 9.52
CA TYR A 27 12.23 -13.61 8.68
C TYR A 27 13.05 -12.54 9.43
N PHE A 28 12.42 -11.77 10.30
CA PHE A 28 13.06 -10.69 11.05
C PHE A 28 13.33 -11.02 12.52
N VAL A 29 13.40 -12.30 12.89
CA VAL A 29 13.69 -12.74 14.28
C VAL A 29 14.89 -12.01 14.87
N PRO A 30 16.06 -11.91 14.21
CA PRO A 30 17.21 -11.21 14.80
C PRO A 30 16.95 -9.72 15.02
N ALA A 31 16.17 -9.07 14.14
CA ALA A 31 15.84 -7.65 14.29
C ALA A 31 14.84 -7.41 15.44
N VAL A 32 13.92 -8.35 15.65
CA VAL A 32 12.87 -8.25 16.68
C VAL A 32 13.40 -8.64 18.07
N MET A 33 14.16 -9.73 18.17
CA MET A 33 14.66 -10.24 19.45
C MET A 33 15.90 -9.49 19.95
N ASP A 34 16.87 -9.26 19.07
CA ASP A 34 18.14 -8.64 19.47
C ASP A 34 18.12 -7.11 19.31
N GLY A 35 17.00 -6.53 18.86
CA GLY A 35 16.88 -5.10 18.60
C GLY A 35 17.78 -4.59 17.46
N ARG A 36 18.27 -5.48 16.59
CA ARG A 36 19.17 -5.11 15.50
C ARG A 36 18.45 -4.27 14.46
N VAL A 37 19.10 -3.20 14.02
CA VAL A 37 18.59 -2.30 12.98
C VAL A 37 19.47 -2.43 11.73
N ILE A 38 18.85 -2.43 10.55
CA ILE A 38 19.57 -2.48 9.29
C ILE A 38 20.13 -1.08 9.00
N THR A 39 21.44 -0.98 8.77
CA THR A 39 22.06 0.27 8.33
C THR A 39 21.67 0.53 6.87
N GLN A 40 20.76 1.48 6.69
CA GLN A 40 20.20 1.84 5.40
C GLN A 40 20.81 3.15 4.91
N GLY A 41 21.44 3.14 3.73
CA GLY A 41 22.10 4.32 3.15
C GLY A 41 21.14 5.50 2.95
N ASP A 42 19.95 5.25 2.41
CA ASP A 42 18.94 6.28 2.21
C ASP A 42 18.43 6.87 3.52
N SER A 43 18.21 6.02 4.53
CA SER A 43 17.74 6.46 5.84
C SER A 43 18.79 7.34 6.51
N LEU A 44 20.08 7.00 6.40
CA LEU A 44 21.17 7.81 6.91
C LEU A 44 21.29 9.15 6.16
N ALA A 45 21.20 9.12 4.84
CA ALA A 45 21.19 10.33 4.02
C ALA A 45 20.00 11.24 4.36
N ALA A 46 18.81 10.67 4.56
CA ALA A 46 17.60 11.41 4.92
C ALA A 46 17.73 12.11 6.28
N VAL A 47 18.47 11.52 7.24
CA VAL A 47 18.82 12.22 8.48
C VAL A 47 19.59 13.49 8.16
N GLY A 48 20.66 13.43 7.36
CA GLY A 48 21.42 14.62 6.97
C GLY A 48 20.57 15.66 6.24
N GLN A 49 19.80 15.24 5.23
CA GLN A 49 18.93 16.12 4.43
C GLN A 49 17.88 16.86 5.28
N GLY A 50 17.34 16.21 6.30
CA GLY A 50 16.32 16.78 7.19
C GLY A 50 16.87 17.61 8.35
N GLN A 51 18.19 17.80 8.49
CA GLN A 51 18.78 18.47 9.65
C GLN A 51 18.32 19.92 9.80
N GLU A 52 18.36 20.72 8.72
CA GLU A 52 17.88 22.11 8.73
C GLU A 52 16.43 22.20 9.19
N GLN A 53 15.56 21.32 8.69
CA GLN A 53 14.15 21.30 9.05
C GLN A 53 13.95 20.97 10.53
N ARG A 54 14.73 20.02 11.09
CA ARG A 54 14.66 19.68 12.51
C ARG A 54 15.15 20.82 13.40
N ASP A 55 16.22 21.50 13.00
CA ASP A 55 16.75 22.63 13.77
C ASP A 55 15.80 23.83 13.71
N PHE A 56 15.17 24.09 12.56
CA PHE A 56 14.11 25.09 12.44
C PHE A 56 12.93 24.78 13.37
N MET A 57 12.41 23.54 13.34
CA MET A 57 11.31 23.11 14.21
C MET A 57 11.63 23.28 15.69
N LYS A 58 12.87 22.99 16.12
CA LYS A 58 13.28 23.16 17.52
C LYS A 58 13.34 24.62 17.95
N ARG A 59 13.66 25.55 17.04
CA ARG A 59 13.81 26.99 17.32
C ARG A 59 12.49 27.77 17.27
N HIS A 60 11.46 27.22 16.63
CA HIS A 60 10.19 27.88 16.39
C HIS A 60 9.02 27.06 16.94
N ASP A 61 9.13 26.53 18.16
CA ASP A 61 8.03 25.86 18.89
C ASP A 61 7.31 24.75 18.11
N GLY A 62 8.06 24.01 17.27
CA GLY A 62 7.52 22.92 16.45
C GLY A 62 6.94 23.37 15.11
N GLU A 63 7.04 24.64 14.74
CA GLU A 63 6.66 25.13 13.41
C GLU A 63 7.53 24.49 12.32
N ARG A 64 6.88 24.12 11.21
CA ARG A 64 7.51 23.38 10.11
C ARG A 64 7.87 24.35 9.00
N THR A 65 9.14 24.45 8.66
CA THR A 65 9.56 25.16 7.44
C THR A 65 8.97 24.49 6.20
N ARG A 66 8.59 25.29 5.19
CA ARG A 66 8.13 24.82 3.88
C ARG A 66 9.24 24.75 2.83
N TRP A 67 10.42 25.24 3.17
CA TRP A 67 11.59 25.33 2.29
C TRP A 67 12.87 24.97 3.05
N ASN A 68 13.75 24.21 2.42
CA ASN A 68 15.05 23.82 2.95
C ASN A 68 16.14 24.39 2.04
N LEU A 69 16.91 25.35 2.53
CA LEU A 69 17.92 26.08 1.75
C LEU A 69 19.17 25.24 1.48
N SER A 70 19.55 24.39 2.43
CA SER A 70 20.75 23.55 2.36
C SER A 70 20.66 22.44 1.31
N MET A 71 19.47 22.19 0.76
CA MET A 71 19.19 21.14 -0.21
C MET A 71 19.23 21.69 -1.64
N PHE A 72 20.31 21.42 -2.39
CA PHE A 72 20.44 21.75 -3.82
C PHE A 72 20.08 23.22 -4.18
N GLY A 73 20.39 24.18 -3.29
CA GLY A 73 20.05 25.60 -3.49
C GLY A 73 18.61 25.97 -3.12
N GLY A 74 17.84 25.02 -2.59
CA GLY A 74 16.46 25.20 -2.15
C GLY A 74 15.55 24.04 -2.57
N MET A 75 14.86 23.42 -1.61
CA MET A 75 13.88 22.37 -1.87
C MET A 75 12.62 22.52 -1.00
N PRO A 76 11.42 22.29 -1.53
CA PRO A 76 10.22 22.25 -0.72
C PRO A 76 10.20 21.10 0.29
N SER A 77 9.84 21.37 1.54
CA SER A 77 9.83 20.36 2.60
C SER A 77 8.70 19.34 2.47
N TYR A 78 7.62 19.66 1.77
CA TYR A 78 6.46 18.77 1.63
C TYR A 78 6.80 17.45 0.94
N GLN A 79 7.83 17.43 0.09
CA GLN A 79 8.29 16.22 -0.59
C GLN A 79 9.33 15.45 0.24
N MET A 80 10.03 16.13 1.14
CA MET A 80 11.06 15.54 2.00
C MET A 80 10.49 14.96 3.30
N SER A 81 9.49 15.63 3.89
CA SER A 81 8.86 15.25 5.15
C SER A 81 7.38 15.64 5.12
N PRO A 82 6.55 14.90 4.35
CA PRO A 82 5.12 15.16 4.24
C PRO A 82 4.45 14.94 5.59
N THR A 83 4.24 16.01 6.35
CA THR A 83 3.61 15.94 7.65
C THR A 83 2.52 17.00 7.74
N TYR A 84 1.30 16.56 8.01
CA TYR A 84 0.12 17.42 8.11
C TYR A 84 -0.74 16.96 9.28
N ASN A 85 -1.38 17.87 10.03
CA ASN A 85 -2.25 17.45 11.14
C ASN A 85 -3.48 16.66 10.66
N SER A 86 -3.91 16.91 9.43
CA SER A 86 -4.98 16.18 8.75
C SER A 86 -4.61 14.74 8.37
N SER A 87 -3.33 14.34 8.40
CA SER A 87 -2.93 12.96 8.07
C SER A 87 -3.19 11.97 9.20
N LYS A 88 -3.46 12.43 10.44
CA LYS A 88 -3.58 11.56 11.63
C LYS A 88 -4.60 10.41 11.46
N PRO A 89 -5.82 10.62 10.92
CA PRO A 89 -6.76 9.53 10.71
C PRO A 89 -6.24 8.49 9.72
N GLN A 90 -5.55 8.96 8.67
CA GLN A 90 -4.92 8.10 7.67
C GLN A 90 -3.74 7.33 8.23
N ASP A 91 -2.93 7.95 9.09
CA ASP A 91 -1.82 7.29 9.78
C ASP A 91 -2.32 6.18 10.71
N LEU A 92 -3.43 6.41 11.41
CA LEU A 92 -4.10 5.37 12.20
C LEU A 92 -4.61 4.23 11.32
N ALA A 93 -5.24 4.54 10.19
CA ALA A 93 -5.72 3.53 9.24
C ALA A 93 -4.57 2.68 8.66
N LYS A 94 -3.42 3.31 8.32
CA LYS A 94 -2.21 2.58 7.88
C LYS A 94 -1.67 1.67 8.97
N LYS A 95 -1.62 2.12 10.22
CA LYS A 95 -1.21 1.31 11.38
C LYS A 95 -2.17 0.14 11.63
N ALA A 96 -3.47 0.36 11.50
CA ALA A 96 -4.47 -0.69 11.61
C ALA A 96 -4.32 -1.72 10.48
N TYR A 97 -4.11 -1.28 9.24
CA TYR A 97 -3.83 -2.16 8.10
C TYR A 97 -2.56 -2.99 8.31
N SER A 98 -1.54 -2.40 8.95
CA SER A 98 -0.29 -3.08 9.29
C SER A 98 -0.36 -3.90 10.58
N LEU A 99 -1.55 -4.05 11.18
CA LEU A 99 -1.80 -4.72 12.45
C LEU A 99 -0.91 -4.26 13.61
N PHE A 100 -0.46 -3.00 13.58
CA PHE A 100 0.47 -2.43 14.56
C PHE A 100 1.78 -3.23 14.72
N LEU A 101 2.15 -4.02 13.69
CA LEU A 101 3.37 -4.81 13.68
C LEU A 101 4.62 -3.90 13.69
N PRO A 102 5.74 -4.35 14.28
CA PRO A 102 6.93 -3.52 14.44
C PRO A 102 7.76 -3.40 13.16
N ASN A 103 8.47 -2.27 13.01
CA ASN A 103 9.61 -2.03 12.11
C ASN A 103 9.54 -2.75 10.75
N TYR A 104 10.37 -3.76 10.52
CA TYR A 104 10.47 -4.45 9.24
C TYR A 104 9.43 -5.56 9.06
N VAL A 105 8.85 -6.04 10.17
CA VAL A 105 7.83 -7.11 10.18
C VAL A 105 6.59 -6.62 9.43
N TYR A 106 6.14 -5.39 9.71
CA TYR A 106 4.95 -4.88 9.05
C TYR A 106 5.14 -4.71 7.54
N LEU A 107 6.36 -4.40 7.07
CA LEU A 107 6.65 -4.23 5.64
C LEU A 107 6.39 -5.53 4.85
N VAL A 108 6.93 -6.65 5.34
CA VAL A 108 6.70 -7.96 4.69
C VAL A 108 5.24 -8.36 4.83
N PHE A 109 4.62 -8.11 5.99
CA PHE A 109 3.21 -8.42 6.20
C PHE A 109 2.29 -7.68 5.23
N ILE A 110 2.45 -6.36 5.06
CA ILE A 110 1.60 -5.59 4.14
C ILE A 110 1.83 -5.98 2.68
N MET A 111 3.06 -6.38 2.31
CA MET A 111 3.36 -6.86 0.96
C MET A 111 2.66 -8.20 0.67
N LEU A 112 2.73 -9.15 1.60
CA LEU A 112 2.01 -10.43 1.54
C LEU A 112 0.49 -10.19 1.47
N LEU A 113 -0.05 -9.39 2.40
CA LEU A 113 -1.48 -9.12 2.49
C LEU A 113 -2.00 -8.39 1.26
N GLY A 114 -1.27 -7.38 0.76
CA GLY A 114 -1.65 -6.62 -0.43
C GLY A 114 -1.81 -7.53 -1.65
N PHE A 115 -0.82 -8.38 -1.92
CA PHE A 115 -0.89 -9.31 -3.05
C PHE A 115 -1.96 -10.40 -2.84
N TYR A 116 -2.14 -10.87 -1.61
CA TYR A 116 -3.20 -11.81 -1.28
C TYR A 116 -4.59 -11.24 -1.61
N ILE A 117 -4.86 -9.99 -1.23
CA ILE A 117 -6.14 -9.31 -1.55
C ILE A 117 -6.38 -9.28 -3.07
N LEU A 118 -5.35 -9.02 -3.86
CA LEU A 118 -5.43 -9.07 -5.34
C LEU A 118 -5.79 -10.47 -5.85
N MET A 119 -5.10 -11.50 -5.39
CA MET A 119 -5.37 -12.89 -5.79
C MET A 119 -6.81 -13.31 -5.45
N ARG A 120 -7.31 -12.89 -4.30
CA ARG A 120 -8.70 -13.13 -3.90
C ARG A 120 -9.71 -12.38 -4.78
N ALA A 121 -9.36 -11.18 -5.29
CA ALA A 121 -10.19 -10.49 -6.28
C ALA A 121 -10.28 -11.24 -7.62
N PHE A 122 -9.23 -11.94 -8.02
CA PHE A 122 -9.25 -12.88 -9.15
C PHE A 122 -9.93 -14.23 -8.85
N ARG A 123 -10.54 -14.37 -7.67
CA ARG A 123 -11.26 -15.59 -7.24
C ARG A 123 -10.35 -16.82 -7.10
N ALA A 124 -9.04 -16.64 -6.95
CA ALA A 124 -8.13 -17.72 -6.61
C ALA A 124 -8.47 -18.32 -5.24
N SER A 125 -8.22 -19.61 -5.04
CA SER A 125 -8.45 -20.26 -3.74
C SER A 125 -7.53 -19.65 -2.66
N PRO A 126 -7.89 -19.73 -1.36
CA PRO A 126 -7.06 -19.19 -0.28
C PRO A 126 -5.61 -19.71 -0.32
N LEU A 127 -5.42 -20.99 -0.62
CA LEU A 127 -4.10 -21.61 -0.70
C LEU A 127 -3.28 -21.06 -1.88
N VAL A 128 -3.87 -21.00 -3.09
CA VAL A 128 -3.19 -20.45 -4.28
C VAL A 128 -2.86 -18.97 -4.09
N SER A 129 -3.77 -18.23 -3.45
CA SER A 129 -3.56 -16.82 -3.12
C SER A 129 -2.41 -16.64 -2.13
N ALA A 130 -2.31 -17.53 -1.12
CA ALA A 130 -1.23 -17.51 -0.15
C ALA A 130 0.13 -17.82 -0.78
N LEU A 131 0.20 -18.87 -1.62
CA LEU A 131 1.41 -19.23 -2.34
C LEU A 131 1.86 -18.11 -3.28
N GLY A 132 0.93 -17.52 -4.03
CA GLY A 132 1.22 -16.37 -4.89
C GLY A 132 1.76 -15.17 -4.12
N ALA A 133 1.15 -14.85 -2.97
CA ALA A 133 1.63 -13.77 -2.10
C ALA A 133 3.05 -14.03 -1.58
N ILE A 134 3.36 -15.26 -1.16
CA ILE A 134 4.70 -15.63 -0.69
C ILE A 134 5.72 -15.48 -1.82
N VAL A 135 5.46 -16.05 -3.00
CA VAL A 135 6.38 -15.93 -4.15
C VAL A 135 6.60 -14.48 -4.55
N TRP A 136 5.54 -13.66 -4.54
CA TRP A 136 5.63 -12.24 -4.83
C TRP A 136 6.48 -11.50 -3.80
N ALA A 137 6.11 -11.58 -2.52
CA ALA A 137 6.78 -10.84 -1.44
C ALA A 137 8.24 -11.25 -1.27
N PHE A 138 8.55 -12.52 -1.53
CA PHE A 138 9.92 -13.06 -1.45
C PHE A 138 10.73 -12.94 -2.74
N SER A 139 10.26 -12.18 -3.73
CA SER A 139 11.13 -11.74 -4.81
C SER A 139 12.26 -10.85 -4.26
N SER A 140 13.49 -11.08 -4.74
CA SER A 140 14.71 -10.47 -4.22
C SER A 140 14.67 -8.94 -4.19
N TYR A 141 14.00 -8.33 -5.17
CA TYR A 141 13.87 -6.89 -5.31
C TYR A 141 13.30 -6.19 -4.07
N PHE A 142 12.27 -6.76 -3.44
CA PHE A 142 11.63 -6.13 -2.29
C PHE A 142 12.54 -6.05 -1.07
N PHE A 143 13.33 -7.10 -0.82
CA PHE A 143 14.30 -7.09 0.27
C PHE A 143 15.50 -6.18 0.00
N ILE A 144 15.92 -6.06 -1.27
CA ILE A 144 16.94 -5.08 -1.68
C ILE A 144 16.48 -3.66 -1.35
N LEU A 145 15.20 -3.31 -1.61
CA LEU A 145 14.66 -1.99 -1.24
C LEU A 145 14.66 -1.76 0.28
N ILE A 146 14.30 -2.78 1.07
CA ILE A 146 14.39 -2.69 2.54
C ILE A 146 15.84 -2.47 2.95
N ALA A 147 16.79 -3.23 2.43
CA ALA A 147 18.20 -3.10 2.79
C ALA A 147 18.78 -1.71 2.44
N ALA A 148 18.40 -1.15 1.29
CA ALA A 148 18.84 0.18 0.86
C ALA A 148 18.18 1.34 1.63
N GLY A 149 17.00 1.12 2.22
CA GLY A 149 16.20 2.18 2.87
C GLY A 149 15.20 2.88 1.96
N HIS A 150 14.93 2.32 0.78
CA HIS A 150 13.92 2.81 -0.17
C HIS A 150 12.49 2.46 0.30
N ILE A 151 12.16 2.80 1.56
CA ILE A 151 10.96 2.33 2.26
C ILE A 151 9.69 2.94 1.67
N TRP A 152 9.70 4.21 1.27
CA TRP A 152 8.53 4.85 0.64
C TRP A 152 8.13 4.14 -0.65
N LYS A 153 9.12 3.79 -1.48
CA LYS A 153 8.91 3.02 -2.72
C LYS A 153 8.31 1.65 -2.43
N PHE A 154 8.87 0.95 -1.44
CA PHE A 154 8.40 -0.36 -1.01
C PHE A 154 6.93 -0.30 -0.56
N ILE A 155 6.59 0.67 0.30
CA ILE A 155 5.25 0.81 0.86
C ILE A 155 4.24 1.12 -0.25
N THR A 156 4.56 2.02 -1.17
CA THR A 156 3.70 2.29 -2.34
C THR A 156 3.46 1.02 -3.16
N LEU A 157 4.51 0.21 -3.40
CA LEU A 157 4.39 -1.08 -4.09
C LEU A 157 3.51 -2.09 -3.35
N ALA A 158 3.50 -2.09 -2.01
CA ALA A 158 2.60 -2.94 -1.22
C ALA A 158 1.12 -2.53 -1.34
N TYR A 159 0.83 -1.25 -1.55
CA TYR A 159 -0.53 -0.71 -1.67
C TYR A 159 -1.12 -0.79 -3.09
N ILE A 160 -0.27 -1.01 -4.10
CA ILE A 160 -0.71 -1.14 -5.49
C ILE A 160 -1.59 -2.39 -5.73
N PRO A 161 -1.18 -3.62 -5.37
CA PRO A 161 -2.00 -4.82 -5.57
C PRO A 161 -3.43 -4.72 -5.00
N PRO A 162 -3.66 -4.26 -3.76
CA PRO A 162 -5.03 -4.12 -3.25
C PRO A 162 -5.82 -2.99 -3.93
N THR A 163 -5.17 -1.97 -4.50
CA THR A 163 -5.82 -0.97 -5.36
C THR A 163 -6.36 -1.62 -6.64
N ILE A 164 -5.53 -2.44 -7.30
CA ILE A 164 -5.91 -3.22 -8.48
C ILE A 164 -7.04 -4.20 -8.11
N ALA A 165 -6.99 -4.81 -6.92
CA ALA A 165 -8.05 -5.69 -6.43
C ALA A 165 -9.40 -4.95 -6.35
N GLY A 166 -9.38 -3.70 -5.88
CA GLY A 166 -10.53 -2.81 -5.88
C GLY A 166 -11.10 -2.58 -7.29
N LEU A 167 -10.22 -2.25 -8.25
CA LEU A 167 -10.57 -2.10 -9.66
C LEU A 167 -11.28 -3.35 -10.20
N VAL A 168 -10.67 -4.53 -9.98
CA VAL A 168 -11.20 -5.82 -10.41
C VAL A 168 -12.58 -6.08 -9.81
N TYR A 169 -12.78 -5.81 -8.51
CA TYR A 169 -14.10 -5.99 -7.88
C TYR A 169 -15.18 -5.05 -8.45
N VAL A 170 -14.86 -3.79 -8.74
CA VAL A 170 -15.81 -2.86 -9.34
C VAL A 170 -16.26 -3.33 -10.73
N TYR A 171 -15.33 -3.84 -11.56
CA TYR A 171 -15.68 -4.39 -12.87
C TYR A 171 -16.42 -5.73 -12.77
N GLN A 172 -16.20 -6.51 -11.71
CA GLN A 172 -17.02 -7.67 -11.33
C GLN A 172 -18.36 -7.30 -10.65
N LYS A 173 -18.78 -6.02 -10.69
CA LYS A 173 -20.05 -5.51 -10.14
C LYS A 173 -20.17 -5.56 -8.62
N LYS A 174 -19.07 -5.79 -7.91
CA LYS A 174 -18.98 -5.67 -6.44
C LYS A 174 -18.58 -4.25 -6.07
N TYR A 175 -19.49 -3.30 -6.30
CA TYR A 175 -19.19 -1.87 -6.23
C TYR A 175 -18.68 -1.42 -4.87
N LEU A 176 -19.37 -1.79 -3.79
CA LEU A 176 -19.03 -1.31 -2.44
C LEU A 176 -17.63 -1.77 -1.96
N PRO A 177 -17.31 -3.07 -1.91
CA PRO A 177 -15.98 -3.50 -1.49
C PRO A 177 -14.89 -3.05 -2.47
N GLY A 178 -15.19 -2.99 -3.78
CA GLY A 178 -14.23 -2.49 -4.77
C GLY A 178 -13.91 -1.01 -4.60
N ALA A 179 -14.93 -0.17 -4.42
CA ALA A 179 -14.77 1.26 -4.17
C ALA A 179 -14.03 1.54 -2.86
N LEU A 180 -14.35 0.81 -1.78
CA LEU A 180 -13.66 0.95 -0.49
C LEU A 180 -12.16 0.66 -0.61
N LEU A 181 -11.79 -0.40 -1.33
CA LEU A 181 -10.38 -0.71 -1.59
C LEU A 181 -9.69 0.41 -2.39
N ILE A 182 -10.32 0.89 -3.47
CA ILE A 182 -9.74 1.99 -4.26
C ILE A 182 -9.55 3.23 -3.40
N MET A 183 -10.58 3.68 -2.68
CA MET A 183 -10.52 4.89 -1.83
C MET A 183 -9.37 4.79 -0.81
N ILE A 184 -9.30 3.67 -0.06
CA ILE A 184 -8.31 3.50 1.00
C ILE A 184 -6.90 3.41 0.43
N PHE A 185 -6.68 2.57 -0.60
CA PHE A 185 -5.32 2.31 -1.07
C PHE A 185 -4.79 3.36 -2.04
N VAL A 186 -5.65 4.12 -2.73
CA VAL A 186 -5.23 5.35 -3.43
C VAL A 186 -4.76 6.38 -2.41
N ALA A 187 -5.53 6.61 -1.34
CA ALA A 187 -5.12 7.53 -0.27
C ALA A 187 -3.78 7.10 0.34
N PHE A 188 -3.62 5.81 0.65
CA PHE A 188 -2.37 5.28 1.21
C PHE A 188 -1.18 5.43 0.26
N GLN A 189 -1.37 5.24 -1.05
CA GLN A 189 -0.30 5.46 -2.05
C GLN A 189 0.15 6.92 -2.11
N ILE A 190 -0.79 7.86 -2.08
CA ILE A 190 -0.48 9.30 -2.07
C ILE A 190 0.26 9.67 -0.78
N SER A 191 -0.22 9.17 0.36
CA SER A 191 0.41 9.38 1.66
C SER A 191 1.80 8.75 1.78
N ALA A 192 2.07 7.64 1.08
CA ALA A 192 3.40 7.03 1.00
C ALA A 192 4.41 7.89 0.21
N ASN A 193 3.94 8.95 -0.46
CA ASN A 193 4.75 10.01 -1.05
C ASN A 193 5.78 9.54 -2.10
N HIS A 194 5.47 8.46 -2.83
CA HIS A 194 6.25 8.01 -3.97
C HIS A 194 5.46 8.08 -5.28
N VAL A 195 5.14 9.31 -5.70
CA VAL A 195 4.27 9.63 -6.85
C VAL A 195 4.67 8.90 -8.13
N GLN A 196 5.96 8.70 -8.36
CA GLN A 196 6.47 8.00 -9.54
C GLN A 196 5.93 6.57 -9.66
N MET A 197 5.86 5.80 -8.56
CA MET A 197 5.35 4.42 -8.62
C MET A 197 3.84 4.41 -8.82
N SER A 198 3.12 5.30 -8.14
CA SER A 198 1.67 5.47 -8.34
C SER A 198 1.34 5.82 -9.80
N TYR A 199 2.14 6.69 -10.42
CA TYR A 199 2.02 7.08 -11.83
C TYR A 199 2.26 5.90 -12.78
N TYR A 200 3.28 5.07 -12.54
CA TYR A 200 3.54 3.91 -13.39
C TYR A 200 2.39 2.89 -13.35
N PHE A 201 1.84 2.65 -12.16
CA PHE A 201 0.72 1.70 -12.01
C PHE A 201 -0.62 2.29 -12.43
N PHE A 202 -0.75 3.62 -12.51
CA PHE A 202 -1.89 4.25 -13.17
C PHE A 202 -2.01 3.81 -14.64
N PHE A 203 -0.90 3.74 -15.39
CA PHE A 203 -0.95 3.21 -16.76
C PHE A 203 -1.39 1.75 -16.82
N LEU A 204 -0.89 0.90 -15.93
CA LEU A 204 -1.34 -0.49 -15.85
C LEU A 204 -2.86 -0.56 -15.64
N MET A 205 -3.38 0.18 -14.66
CA MET A 205 -4.82 0.24 -14.39
C MET A 205 -5.61 0.83 -15.57
N PHE A 206 -5.07 1.83 -16.25
CA PHE A 206 -5.67 2.39 -17.48
C PHE A 206 -5.81 1.33 -18.57
N PHE A 207 -4.75 0.56 -18.86
CA PHE A 207 -4.82 -0.53 -19.83
C PHE A 207 -5.75 -1.67 -19.40
N MET A 208 -5.86 -1.95 -18.09
CA MET A 208 -6.87 -2.87 -17.57
C MET A 208 -8.30 -2.37 -17.83
N VAL A 209 -8.57 -1.09 -17.59
CA VAL A 209 -9.86 -0.45 -17.90
C VAL A 209 -10.15 -0.53 -19.40
N ALA A 210 -9.15 -0.27 -20.25
CA ALA A 210 -9.29 -0.41 -21.70
C ALA A 210 -9.62 -1.86 -22.11
N ALA A 211 -9.01 -2.85 -21.48
CA ALA A 211 -9.35 -4.25 -21.70
C ALA A 211 -10.80 -4.58 -21.30
N PHE A 212 -11.27 -4.06 -20.15
CA PHE A 212 -12.67 -4.19 -19.75
C PHE A 212 -13.65 -3.47 -20.69
N LEU A 213 -13.24 -2.34 -21.28
CA LEU A 213 -14.03 -1.65 -22.30
C LEU A 213 -14.19 -2.51 -23.55
N VAL A 214 -13.08 -3.05 -24.07
CA VAL A 214 -13.10 -3.93 -25.24
C VAL A 214 -14.00 -5.15 -24.99
N GLN A 215 -13.90 -5.76 -23.80
CA GLN A 215 -14.79 -6.86 -23.41
C GLN A 215 -16.26 -6.41 -23.36
N ALA A 216 -16.56 -5.25 -22.77
CA ALA A 216 -17.93 -4.75 -22.64
C ALA A 216 -18.56 -4.40 -24.00
N VAL A 217 -17.77 -3.90 -24.96
CA VAL A 217 -18.21 -3.66 -26.33
C VAL A 217 -18.56 -4.99 -27.02
N ARG A 218 -17.69 -6.00 -26.92
CA ARG A 218 -17.93 -7.34 -27.51
C ARG A 218 -19.15 -8.02 -26.92
N GLU A 219 -19.35 -7.91 -25.61
CA GLU A 219 -20.49 -8.52 -24.90
C GLU A 219 -21.77 -7.67 -24.90
N LYS A 220 -21.76 -6.49 -25.56
CA LYS A 220 -22.88 -5.52 -25.55
C LYS A 220 -23.33 -5.08 -24.14
N LYS A 221 -22.40 -5.00 -23.19
CA LYS A 221 -22.64 -4.62 -21.76
C LYS A 221 -22.11 -3.23 -21.42
N LEU A 222 -22.18 -2.29 -22.37
CA LEU A 222 -21.56 -0.96 -22.23
C LEU A 222 -22.11 -0.15 -21.05
N ALA A 223 -23.42 -0.21 -20.79
CA ALA A 223 -24.03 0.47 -19.63
C ALA A 223 -23.44 -0.01 -18.29
N GLY A 224 -23.20 -1.32 -18.18
CA GLY A 224 -22.56 -1.91 -17.01
C GLY A 224 -21.11 -1.44 -16.86
N PHE A 225 -20.37 -1.33 -17.95
CA PHE A 225 -19.01 -0.80 -17.95
C PHE A 225 -18.97 0.67 -17.51
N LEU A 226 -19.85 1.52 -18.06
CA LEU A 226 -19.91 2.93 -17.70
C LEU A 226 -20.21 3.12 -16.20
N LYS A 227 -21.18 2.38 -15.65
CA LYS A 227 -21.46 2.40 -14.21
C LYS A 227 -20.25 2.00 -13.37
N SER A 228 -19.54 0.93 -13.75
CA SER A 228 -18.31 0.52 -13.07
C SER A 228 -17.22 1.60 -13.16
N THR A 229 -17.06 2.23 -14.33
CA THR A 229 -16.06 3.28 -14.56
C THR A 229 -16.33 4.51 -13.70
N VAL A 230 -17.59 4.96 -13.63
CA VAL A 230 -18.00 6.07 -12.76
C VAL A 230 -17.68 5.77 -11.29
N VAL A 231 -17.96 4.54 -10.83
CA VAL A 231 -17.61 4.13 -9.45
C VAL A 231 -16.10 4.16 -9.21
N VAL A 232 -15.29 3.68 -10.17
CA VAL A 232 -13.82 3.75 -10.08
C VAL A 232 -13.33 5.19 -9.99
N VAL A 233 -13.84 6.08 -10.84
CA VAL A 233 -13.45 7.49 -10.87
C VAL A 233 -13.82 8.19 -9.56
N ILE A 234 -15.07 8.04 -9.10
CA ILE A 234 -15.52 8.65 -7.83
C ILE A 234 -14.69 8.11 -6.66
N ALA A 235 -14.46 6.79 -6.59
CA ALA A 235 -13.65 6.20 -5.53
C ALA A 235 -12.19 6.68 -5.58
N GLY A 236 -11.61 6.81 -6.78
CA GLY A 236 -10.28 7.36 -6.98
C GLY A 236 -10.18 8.81 -6.53
N MET A 237 -11.16 9.65 -6.90
CA MET A 237 -11.22 11.06 -6.50
C MET A 237 -11.39 11.24 -5.00
N ILE A 238 -12.18 10.39 -4.33
CA ILE A 238 -12.31 10.42 -2.85
C ILE A 238 -11.01 9.96 -2.17
N GLY A 239 -10.24 9.08 -2.82
CA GLY A 239 -8.94 8.65 -2.32
C GLY A 239 -7.84 9.70 -2.44
N VAL A 240 -7.99 10.68 -3.35
CA VAL A 240 -7.06 11.81 -3.53
C VAL A 240 -7.36 12.89 -2.51
#